data_AF-A0A3D1SPM4-F1
#
_entry.id   AF-A0A3D1SPM4-F1
#
_cell.length_a   1.000
_cell.length_b   1.000
_cell.length_c   1.000
_cell.angle_alpha   90.00
_cell.angle_beta   90.00
_cell.angle_gamma   90.00
#
_symmetry.space_group_name_H-M   'P 1'
#
loop_
_entity.id
_entity.type
_entity.pdbx_description
1 polymer ?
#
loop_
_entity_poly.entity_id
_entity_poly.type
_entity_poly.pdbx_seq_one_letter_code
_entity_poly.pdbx_strand_id
1 'polypeptide(L)'
;MQVLRWQETTAPQEQDLYRRLQRDGLTPHKWSNGPDESYAVHSHTYEKVLYCVRGSIRFVLHDLVATTGDTDIIDLAPGDCMVLPAGIRHSA
;
A
#
# COMPACT_ATOMS: atom_id res chain seq x y z
N MET A 1 11.28 -1.27 -2.51
CA MET A 1 9.93 -1.18 -1.93
C MET A 1 10.06 -0.85 -0.46
N GLN A 2 9.17 0.00 0.08
CA GLN A 2 9.18 0.36 1.50
C GLN A 2 7.78 0.29 2.11
N VAL A 3 7.70 -0.19 3.35
CA VAL A 3 6.49 -0.14 4.17
C VAL A 3 6.79 0.59 5.46
N LEU A 4 6.04 1.65 5.75
CA LEU A 4 6.08 2.38 7.01
C LEU A 4 4.91 1.89 7.86
N ARG A 5 5.22 1.23 8.98
CA ARG A 5 4.19 0.74 9.90
C ARG A 5 3.63 1.88 10.74
N TRP A 6 2.33 1.85 10.99
CA TRP A 6 1.70 2.78 11.92
C TRP A 6 2.26 2.58 13.33
N GLN A 7 2.70 3.67 13.97
CA GLN A 7 3.31 3.63 15.30
C GLN A 7 2.51 4.38 16.36
N GLU A 8 1.43 5.05 15.98
CA GLU A 8 0.62 5.83 16.93
C GLU A 8 -0.33 4.90 17.69
N THR A 9 -0.64 5.26 18.94
CA THR A 9 -1.55 4.50 19.80
C THR A 9 -3.02 4.68 19.42
N THR A 10 -3.34 5.70 18.62
CA THR A 10 -4.70 5.99 18.16
C THR A 10 -4.88 5.54 16.72
N ALA A 11 -6.13 5.20 16.36
CA ALA A 11 -6.46 4.88 14.99
C ALA A 11 -6.18 6.09 14.07
N PRO A 12 -5.63 5.86 12.87
CA PRO A 12 -5.35 6.95 11.94
C PRO A 12 -6.64 7.66 11.55
N GLN A 13 -6.59 8.99 11.49
CA GLN A 13 -7.67 9.78 10.90
C GLN A 13 -7.39 9.97 9.41
N GLU A 14 -8.40 9.72 8.56
CA GLU A 14 -8.31 9.87 7.09
C GLU A 14 -7.70 11.23 6.71
N GLN A 15 -8.17 12.30 7.36
CA GLN A 15 -7.72 13.65 7.09
C GLN A 15 -6.24 13.89 7.41
N ASP A 16 -5.70 13.24 8.44
CA ASP A 16 -4.29 13.37 8.81
C ASP A 16 -3.39 12.67 7.79
N LEU A 17 -3.80 11.47 7.35
CA LEU A 17 -3.10 10.73 6.29
C LEU A 17 -3.12 11.51 4.97
N TYR A 18 -4.26 12.11 4.63
CA TYR A 18 -4.40 12.95 3.44
C TYR A 18 -3.45 14.16 3.49
N ARG A 19 -3.36 14.84 4.65
CA ARG A 19 -2.42 15.95 4.86
C ARG A 19 -0.96 15.51 4.75
N ARG A 20 -0.61 14.31 5.23
CA ARG A 20 0.76 13.75 5.08
C ARG A 20 1.14 13.63 3.60
N LEU A 21 0.29 13.00 2.80
CA LEU A 21 0.52 12.86 1.34
C LEU A 21 0.64 14.22 0.64
N GLN A 22 -0.22 15.17 0.95
CA GLN A 22 -0.16 16.53 0.38
C GLN A 22 1.14 17.27 0.75
N ARG A 23 1.60 17.11 1.99
CA ARG A 23 2.84 17.72 2.46
C ARG A 23 4.08 17.14 1.76
N ASP A 24 3.97 15.89 1.30
CA ASP A 24 4.98 15.23 0.47
C ASP A 24 4.83 15.60 -1.02
N GLY A 25 3.95 16.54 -1.36
CA GLY A 25 3.76 17.06 -2.73
C GLY A 25 2.86 16.20 -3.61
N LEU A 26 2.16 15.20 -3.04
CA LEU A 26 1.29 14.31 -3.79
C LEU A 26 -0.13 14.87 -3.90
N THR A 27 -0.88 14.41 -4.90
CA THR A 27 -2.31 14.70 -5.07
C THR A 27 -3.13 13.45 -4.73
N PRO A 28 -3.46 13.22 -3.44
CA PRO A 28 -4.13 12.00 -3.02
C PRO A 28 -5.60 11.95 -3.45
N HIS A 29 -6.12 10.74 -3.64
CA HIS A 29 -7.54 10.46 -3.82
C HIS A 29 -7.95 9.25 -2.99
N LYS A 30 -9.25 9.11 -2.73
CA LYS A 30 -9.80 7.98 -1.99
C LYS A 30 -10.30 6.89 -2.95
N TRP A 31 -10.16 5.66 -2.50
CA TRP A 31 -10.74 4.47 -3.09
C TRP A 31 -11.13 3.50 -1.97
N SER A 32 -12.07 2.60 -2.25
CA SER A 32 -12.48 1.55 -1.32
C SER A 32 -13.04 0.37 -2.08
N ASN A 33 -12.85 -0.81 -1.52
CA ASN A 33 -13.36 -2.08 -2.03
C ASN A 33 -14.05 -2.83 -0.88
N GLY A 34 -14.96 -3.75 -1.20
CA GLY A 34 -15.49 -4.70 -0.24
C GLY A 34 -14.46 -5.78 0.13
N PRO A 35 -14.72 -6.58 1.19
CA PRO A 35 -13.95 -7.79 1.46
C PRO A 35 -13.93 -8.73 0.24
N ASP A 36 -12.86 -9.50 0.11
CA ASP A 36 -12.65 -10.52 -0.93
C ASP A 36 -12.55 -10.00 -2.38
N GLU A 37 -12.62 -8.68 -2.59
CA GLU A 37 -12.28 -8.07 -3.88
C GLU A 37 -10.78 -8.22 -4.16
N SER A 38 -10.43 -8.53 -5.41
CA SER A 38 -9.05 -8.75 -5.83
C SER A 38 -8.73 -8.07 -7.15
N TYR A 39 -7.45 -7.80 -7.33
CA TYR A 39 -6.84 -7.27 -8.52
C TYR A 39 -5.88 -8.31 -9.09
N ALA A 40 -6.12 -8.69 -10.36
CA ALA A 40 -5.20 -9.54 -11.10
C ALA A 40 -3.79 -8.91 -11.17
N VAL A 41 -2.77 -9.73 -11.45
CA VAL A 41 -1.38 -9.27 -11.52
C VAL A 41 -1.23 -8.13 -12.53
N HIS A 42 -0.68 -7.01 -12.09
CA HIS A 42 -0.45 -5.83 -12.93
C HIS A 42 0.77 -5.03 -12.43
N SER A 43 1.14 -3.99 -13.17
CA SER A 43 2.15 -3.02 -12.77
C SER A 43 1.71 -1.61 -13.17
N HIS A 44 2.35 -0.61 -12.59
CA HIS A 44 2.12 0.80 -12.92
C HIS A 44 3.40 1.42 -13.46
N THR A 45 3.27 2.42 -14.34
CA THR A 45 4.41 3.21 -14.84
C THR A 45 4.84 4.32 -13.87
N TYR A 46 4.14 4.46 -12.75
CA TYR A 46 4.36 5.46 -11.71
C TYR A 46 4.61 4.81 -10.36
N GLU A 47 5.24 5.54 -9.45
CA GLU A 47 5.35 5.15 -8.04
C GLU A 47 4.01 5.33 -7.34
N LYS A 48 3.56 4.29 -6.63
CA LYS A 48 2.31 4.29 -5.88
C LYS A 48 2.60 4.45 -4.39
N VAL A 49 2.15 5.55 -3.81
CA VAL A 49 2.13 5.76 -2.36
C VAL A 49 0.70 5.51 -1.87
N LEU A 50 0.53 4.58 -0.94
CA LEU A 50 -0.78 4.15 -0.44
C LEU A 50 -0.77 4.09 1.07
N TYR A 51 -1.72 4.79 1.70
CA TYR A 51 -2.08 4.56 3.10
C TYR A 51 -3.33 3.68 3.18
N CYS A 52 -3.33 2.69 4.07
CA CYS A 52 -4.56 2.01 4.47
C CYS A 52 -5.28 2.86 5.52
N VAL A 53 -6.50 3.33 5.22
CA VAL A 53 -7.28 4.15 6.16
C VAL A 53 -8.09 3.27 7.11
N ARG A 54 -8.73 2.22 6.59
CA ARG A 54 -9.61 1.32 7.33
C ARG A 54 -9.60 -0.08 6.69
N GLY A 55 -9.76 -1.12 7.51
CA GLY A 55 -9.74 -2.50 7.06
C GLY A 55 -8.31 -3.00 6.84
N SER A 56 -8.12 -3.81 5.83
CA SER A 56 -6.80 -4.31 5.43
C SER A 56 -6.75 -4.52 3.92
N ILE A 57 -5.55 -4.59 3.38
CA ILE A 57 -5.28 -4.99 1.99
C ILE A 57 -3.98 -5.77 1.94
N ARG A 58 -3.95 -6.84 1.14
CA ARG A 58 -2.77 -7.69 0.95
C ARG A 58 -2.20 -7.46 -0.43
N PHE A 59 -0.91 -7.18 -0.55
CA PHE A 59 -0.20 -7.19 -1.82
C PHE A 59 0.67 -8.43 -1.93
N VAL A 60 0.73 -9.00 -3.13
CA VAL A 60 1.63 -10.10 -3.47
C VAL A 60 2.56 -9.63 -4.59
N LEU A 61 3.87 -9.66 -4.37
CA LEU A 61 4.87 -9.18 -5.31
C LEU A 61 5.52 -10.32 -6.08
N HIS A 62 5.28 -10.38 -7.38
CA HIS A 62 5.57 -11.58 -8.18
C HIS A 62 6.98 -11.61 -8.77
N ASP A 63 7.65 -10.45 -8.85
CA ASP A 63 8.99 -10.35 -9.45
C ASP A 63 10.11 -10.14 -8.41
N LEU A 64 9.74 -9.93 -7.14
CA LEU A 64 10.68 -9.90 -6.03
C LEU A 64 10.68 -11.29 -5.40
N VAL A 65 11.60 -12.12 -5.86
CA VAL A 65 11.88 -13.40 -5.21
C VAL A 65 12.77 -13.06 -4.01
N ALA A 66 12.25 -13.27 -2.79
CA ALA A 66 13.12 -13.28 -1.63
C ALA A 66 14.23 -14.31 -1.88
N THR A 67 15.45 -14.09 -1.40
CA THR A 67 16.57 -15.05 -1.54
C THR A 67 16.26 -16.47 -1.04
N THR A 68 15.12 -16.66 -0.37
CA THR A 68 14.55 -17.92 0.11
C THR A 68 13.61 -18.64 -0.89
N GLY A 69 13.25 -18.02 -2.02
CA GLY A 69 12.31 -18.58 -3.00
C GLY A 69 10.83 -18.27 -2.76
N ASP A 70 10.51 -17.50 -1.72
CA ASP A 70 9.14 -17.09 -1.41
C ASP A 70 8.75 -15.79 -2.13
N THR A 71 7.46 -15.70 -2.49
CA THR A 71 6.83 -14.48 -2.98
C THR A 71 6.71 -13.47 -1.84
N ASP A 72 7.15 -12.22 -2.05
CA ASP A 72 7.02 -11.18 -1.04
C ASP A 72 5.54 -10.77 -0.87
N ILE A 73 4.96 -11.08 0.30
CA ILE A 73 3.60 -10.70 0.70
C ILE A 73 3.66 -9.50 1.64
N ILE A 74 2.77 -8.53 1.43
CA ILE A 74 2.64 -7.34 2.27
C ILE A 74 1.20 -7.21 2.71
N ASP A 75 0.95 -7.38 4.00
CA ASP A 75 -0.32 -7.02 4.61
C ASP A 75 -0.23 -5.59 5.13
N LEU A 76 -1.15 -4.71 4.72
CA LEU A 76 -1.30 -3.36 5.26
C LEU A 76 -2.49 -3.31 6.23
N ALA A 77 -2.25 -2.75 7.41
CA ALA A 77 -3.26 -2.44 8.42
C ALA A 77 -3.52 -0.93 8.48
N PRO A 78 -4.57 -0.46 9.18
CA PRO A 78 -4.88 0.96 9.25
C PRO A 78 -3.69 1.79 9.73
N GLY A 79 -3.29 2.77 8.91
CA GLY A 79 -2.23 3.73 9.16
C GLY A 79 -0.91 3.36 8.48
N ASP A 80 -0.76 2.11 8.06
CA ASP A 80 0.42 1.68 7.31
C ASP A 80 0.49 2.41 5.97
N CYS A 81 1.70 2.79 5.58
CA CYS A 81 2.01 3.34 4.27
C CYS A 81 2.87 2.37 3.46
N MET A 82 2.51 2.15 2.20
CA MET A 82 3.36 1.48 1.23
C MET A 82 3.84 2.48 0.19
N VAL A 83 5.14 2.45 -0.10
CA VAL A 83 5.76 3.08 -1.27
C VAL A 83 6.18 1.97 -2.23
N LEU A 84 5.44 1.85 -3.32
CA LEU A 84 5.62 0.84 -4.34
C LEU A 84 6.25 1.47 -5.59
N PRO A 85 7.51 1.13 -5.94
CA PRO A 85 8.17 1.65 -7.14
C PRO A 85 7.41 1.29 -8.42
N ALA A 86 7.63 2.09 -9.46
CA ALA A 86 7.13 1.80 -10.80
C ALA A 86 7.65 0.45 -11.32
N GLY A 87 6.86 -0.22 -12.15
CA GLY A 87 7.23 -1.46 -12.84
C GLY A 87 7.13 -2.74 -11.99
N ILE A 88 6.95 -2.66 -10.68
CA ILE A 88 6.81 -3.86 -9.83
C ILE A 88 5.49 -4.57 -10.14
N ARG A 89 5.56 -5.83 -10.59
CA ARG A 89 4.36 -6.66 -10.78
C ARG A 89 3.80 -7.10 -9.44
N HIS A 90 2.52 -6.80 -9.23
CA HIS A 90 1.81 -7.10 -8.00
C HIS A 90 0.35 -7.47 -8.27
N SER A 91 -0.24 -8.25 -7.36
CA SER A 91 -1.69 -8.42 -7.20
C SER A 91 -2.11 -7.89 -5.83
N ALA A 92 -3.40 -7.61 -5.66
CA ALA A 92 -3.98 -7.14 -4.40
C ALA A 92 -5.34 -7.76 -4.11
#